data_AF-A0A4R5XTA8-F1
#
_entry.id   AF-A0A4R5XTA8-F1
#
_cell.length_a   1.000
_cell.length_b   1.000
_cell.length_c   1.000
_cell.angle_alpha   90.00
_cell.angle_beta   90.00
_cell.angle_gamma   90.00
#
_symmetry.space_group_name_H-M   'P 1'
#
loop_
_entity.id
_entity.type
_entity.pdbx_description
1 polymer ?
#
loop_
_entity_poly.entity_id
_entity_poly.type
_entity_poly.pdbx_seq_one_letter_code
_entity_poly.pdbx_strand_id
1 'polypeptide(L)'
;MNLSRYILDAVELTGAGEVHIIGLWEDRPDAGWIVYRRTIDPTRILGRRLEFHKTAADGTIEGFARDVAINLVEPIGTARRTQDRHGIVWVGVPVDCPTPELPEEILRALGGNSNT
;
A
#
# COMPACT_ATOMS: atom_id res chain seq x y z
N MET A 1 1.89 -11.49 14.67
CA MET A 1 1.50 -11.57 13.25
C MET A 1 2.18 -10.40 12.58
N ASN A 2 3.03 -10.63 11.57
CA ASN A 2 3.77 -9.55 10.90
C ASN A 2 3.15 -9.36 9.52
N LEU A 3 2.07 -8.57 9.47
CA LEU A 3 1.30 -8.35 8.25
C LEU A 3 2.17 -7.80 7.13
N SER A 4 3.03 -6.86 7.50
CA SER A 4 3.96 -6.20 6.59
C SER A 4 4.87 -7.21 5.88
N ARG A 5 5.42 -8.17 6.63
CA ARG A 5 6.30 -9.19 6.07
C ARG A 5 5.59 -10.08 5.05
N TYR A 6 4.38 -10.53 5.36
CA TYR A 6 3.60 -11.36 4.43
C TYR A 6 3.28 -10.63 3.13
N ILE A 7 2.92 -9.35 3.20
CA ILE A 7 2.63 -8.54 2.02
C ILE A 7 3.89 -8.34 1.17
N LEU A 8 5.04 -8.01 1.79
CA LEU A 8 6.29 -7.83 1.06
C LEU A 8 6.69 -9.13 0.33
N ASP A 9 6.64 -10.26 1.03
CA ASP A 9 6.96 -11.57 0.45
C ASP A 9 6.00 -11.91 -0.72
N ALA A 10 4.70 -11.60 -0.58
CA ALA A 10 3.73 -11.81 -1.66
C ALA A 10 3.98 -10.90 -2.88
N VAL A 11 4.28 -9.61 -2.66
CA VAL A 11 4.61 -8.67 -3.73
C VAL A 11 5.89 -9.08 -4.47
N GLU A 12 6.91 -9.55 -3.75
CA GLU A 12 8.13 -10.09 -4.36
C GLU A 12 7.85 -11.35 -5.19
N LEU A 13 6.89 -12.18 -4.79
CA LEU A 13 6.56 -13.41 -5.51
C LEU A 13 5.67 -13.19 -6.73
N THR A 14 4.66 -12.32 -6.64
CA THR A 14 3.60 -12.21 -7.67
C THR A 14 3.63 -10.90 -8.46
N GLY A 15 4.30 -9.87 -7.96
CA GLY A 15 4.31 -8.51 -8.54
C GLY A 15 5.70 -7.92 -8.72
N ALA A 16 6.76 -8.74 -8.60
CA ALA A 16 8.14 -8.30 -8.75
C ALA A 16 8.35 -7.64 -10.12
N GLY A 17 8.68 -6.35 -10.10
CA GLY A 17 8.92 -5.55 -11.29
C GLY A 17 7.75 -4.69 -11.75
N GLU A 18 6.53 -4.91 -11.24
CA GLU A 18 5.37 -4.07 -11.57
C GLU A 18 5.05 -3.05 -10.47
N VAL A 19 5.39 -3.38 -9.23
CA VAL A 19 5.16 -2.54 -8.04
C VAL A 19 6.48 -2.25 -7.35
N HIS A 20 6.70 -0.98 -7.03
CA HIS A 20 7.79 -0.54 -6.17
C HIS A 20 7.23 -0.04 -4.84
N ILE A 21 7.44 -0.81 -3.77
CA ILE A 21 7.03 -0.43 -2.42
C ILE A 21 7.98 0.65 -1.89
N ILE A 22 7.42 1.81 -1.55
CA ILE A 22 8.13 2.92 -0.91
C ILE A 22 8.14 2.71 0.60
N GLY A 23 7.04 2.24 1.17
CA GLY A 23 6.95 1.93 2.57
C GLY A 23 5.68 1.18 2.95
N LEU A 24 5.76 0.48 4.08
CA LEU A 24 4.69 -0.33 4.65
C LEU A 24 4.85 -0.30 6.18
N TRP A 25 3.77 0.04 6.88
CA TRP A 25 3.76 0.11 8.34
C TRP A 25 2.41 -0.28 8.90
N GLU A 26 2.42 -0.83 10.11
CA GLU A 26 1.23 -1.28 10.83
C GLU A 26 0.82 -0.23 11.86
N ASP A 27 -0.46 0.14 11.88
CA ASP A 27 -1.03 0.90 13.00
C ASP A 27 -1.74 0.02 14.02
N ARG A 28 -2.12 -1.20 13.61
CA ARG A 28 -2.66 -2.27 14.46
C ARG A 28 -2.16 -3.64 13.97
N PRO A 29 -2.22 -4.69 14.80
CA PRO A 29 -1.72 -6.01 14.41
C PRO A 29 -2.36 -6.62 13.14
N ASP A 30 -3.56 -6.18 12.78
CA ASP A 30 -4.35 -6.63 11.64
C ASP A 30 -4.57 -5.52 10.59
N ALA A 31 -3.97 -4.35 10.77
CA ALA A 31 -4.16 -3.23 9.86
C ALA A 31 -2.89 -2.40 9.66
N GLY A 32 -2.70 -1.94 8.43
CA GLY A 32 -1.54 -1.14 8.07
C GLY A 32 -1.77 -0.31 6.83
N TRP A 33 -0.71 0.39 6.46
CA TRP A 33 -0.70 1.31 5.34
C TRP A 33 0.45 0.97 4.42
N ILE A 34 0.19 1.04 3.12
CA ILE A 34 1.19 0.80 2.09
C ILE A 34 1.28 2.01 1.18
N VAL A 35 2.50 2.43 0.86
CA VAL A 35 2.81 3.47 -0.12
C VAL A 35 3.69 2.85 -1.20
N TYR A 36 3.31 3.05 -2.46
CA TYR A 36 3.94 2.38 -3.58
C TYR A 36 3.83 3.17 -4.89
N ARG A 37 4.65 2.80 -5.87
CA ARG A 37 4.52 3.18 -7.28
C ARG A 37 4.26 1.95 -8.11
N ARG A 38 3.64 2.14 -9.28
CA ARG A 38 3.51 1.09 -10.28
C ARG A 38 4.26 1.47 -11.54
N THR A 39 4.71 0.49 -12.29
CA THR A 39 5.38 0.73 -13.57
C THR A 39 4.43 1.24 -14.65
N ILE A 40 3.14 0.94 -14.57
CA ILE A 40 2.12 1.43 -15.52
C ILE A 40 1.84 2.93 -15.37
N ASP A 41 2.03 3.50 -14.18
CA ASP A 41 1.87 4.94 -13.92
C ASP A 41 2.94 5.47 -12.93
N PRO A 42 4.22 5.48 -13.34
CA PRO A 42 5.37 5.66 -12.44
C PRO A 42 5.46 7.05 -11.82
N THR A 43 4.73 8.03 -12.36
CA THR A 43 4.67 9.40 -11.83
C THR A 43 3.72 9.54 -10.64
N ARG A 44 2.86 8.54 -10.38
CA ARG A 44 1.91 8.57 -9.28
C ARG A 44 2.40 7.75 -8.11
N ILE A 45 2.38 8.38 -6.94
CA ILE A 45 2.59 7.71 -5.66
C ILE A 45 1.21 7.37 -5.11
N LEU A 46 0.98 6.09 -4.85
CA LEU A 46 -0.29 5.57 -4.39
C LEU A 46 -0.17 5.13 -2.94
N GLY A 47 -1.25 5.34 -2.18
CA GLY A 47 -1.39 4.89 -0.81
C GLY A 47 -2.66 4.05 -0.63
N ARG A 48 -2.61 3.00 0.18
CA ARG A 48 -3.79 2.21 0.56
C ARG A 48 -3.75 1.85 2.04
N ARG A 49 -4.94 1.73 2.63
CA ARG A 49 -5.14 1.04 3.90
C ARG A 49 -5.38 -0.43 3.63
N LEU A 50 -4.76 -1.28 4.44
CA LEU A 50 -4.87 -2.73 4.38
C LEU A 50 -5.44 -3.18 5.72
N GLU A 51 -6.54 -3.94 5.69
CA GLU A 51 -7.14 -4.52 6.90
C GLU A 51 -7.39 -6.00 6.67
N PHE A 52 -6.73 -6.82 7.48
CA PHE A 52 -6.91 -8.26 7.47
C PHE A 52 -8.05 -8.65 8.41
N HIS A 53 -9.01 -9.41 7.89
CA HIS A 53 -10.09 -9.98 8.70
C HIS A 53 -10.01 -11.50 8.66
N LYS A 54 -9.85 -12.13 9.83
CA LYS A 54 -9.82 -13.61 9.96
C LYS A 54 -11.11 -14.30 9.50
N THR A 55 -12.21 -13.53 9.40
CA THR A 55 -13.51 -14.01 8.92
C THR A 55 -13.71 -13.79 7.42
N ALA A 56 -12.71 -13.28 6.69
CA ALA A 56 -12.75 -13.16 5.24
C ALA A 56 -12.72 -14.56 4.57
N ALA A 57 -13.11 -14.64 3.29
CA ALA A 57 -13.36 -15.91 2.60
C ALA A 57 -12.18 -16.90 2.59
N ASP A 58 -10.94 -16.42 2.47
CA ASP A 58 -9.72 -17.24 2.60
C ASP A 58 -9.28 -17.36 4.08
N GLY A 59 -9.56 -16.35 4.92
CA GLY A 59 -9.33 -16.35 6.37
C GLY A 59 -7.86 -16.46 6.80
N THR A 60 -6.96 -16.76 5.87
CA THR A 60 -5.51 -16.88 6.06
C THR A 60 -4.82 -15.56 5.75
N ILE A 61 -3.71 -15.29 6.46
CA ILE A 61 -2.91 -14.10 6.21
C ILE A 61 -2.15 -14.21 4.88
N GLU A 62 -1.78 -15.42 4.48
CA GLU A 62 -1.15 -15.74 3.21
C GLU A 62 -2.08 -15.43 2.03
N GLY A 63 -3.34 -15.87 2.11
CA GLY A 63 -4.36 -15.55 1.11
C GLY A 63 -4.61 -14.05 0.99
N PHE A 64 -4.77 -13.37 2.13
CA PHE A 64 -4.90 -11.91 2.16
C PHE A 64 -3.70 -11.20 1.52
N ALA A 65 -2.47 -11.61 1.86
CA ALA A 65 -1.27 -11.00 1.30
C ALA A 65 -1.16 -11.21 -0.22
N ARG A 66 -1.54 -12.39 -0.72
CA ARG A 66 -1.64 -12.67 -2.15
C ARG A 66 -2.64 -11.76 -2.84
N ASP A 67 -3.84 -11.62 -2.27
CA ASP A 67 -4.87 -10.75 -2.82
C ASP A 67 -4.42 -9.28 -2.83
N VAL A 68 -3.73 -8.82 -1.78
CA VAL A 68 -3.13 -7.49 -1.75
C VAL A 68 -2.12 -7.34 -2.89
N ALA A 69 -1.19 -8.28 -3.06
CA ALA A 69 -0.17 -8.19 -4.09
C ALA A 69 -0.76 -8.11 -5.51
N ILE A 70 -1.82 -8.87 -5.80
CA ILE A 70 -2.58 -8.78 -7.07
C ILE A 70 -3.26 -7.41 -7.19
N ASN A 71 -3.97 -6.96 -6.15
CA ASN A 71 -4.70 -5.69 -6.20
C ASN A 71 -3.80 -4.45 -6.33
N LEU A 72 -2.52 -4.55 -5.97
CA LEU A 72 -1.56 -3.46 -6.12
C LEU A 72 -1.20 -3.21 -7.58
N VAL A 73 -1.15 -4.24 -8.44
CA VAL A 73 -0.86 -4.08 -9.87
C VAL A 73 -2.08 -3.63 -10.67
N GLU A 74 -3.29 -3.96 -10.20
CA GLU A 74 -4.52 -3.67 -10.95
C GLU A 74 -4.81 -2.17 -11.11
N PRO A 75 -5.38 -1.75 -12.26
CA PRO A 75 -5.89 -0.40 -12.44
C PRO A 75 -6.87 0.00 -11.32
N ILE A 76 -6.76 1.24 -10.84
CA ILE A 76 -7.56 1.75 -9.71
C ILE A 76 -9.07 1.80 -10.05
N GLY A 77 -9.42 1.81 -11.35
CA GLY A 77 -10.82 1.88 -11.79
C GLY A 77 -11.54 3.11 -11.24
N THR A 78 -12.77 2.90 -10.75
CA THR A 78 -13.63 3.94 -10.16
C THR A 78 -13.44 4.10 -8.65
N ALA A 79 -12.43 3.46 -8.05
CA ALA A 79 -12.18 3.58 -6.63
C ALA A 79 -11.94 5.05 -6.24
N ARG A 80 -12.46 5.41 -5.07
CA ARG A 80 -12.30 6.75 -4.48
C ARG A 80 -10.83 7.08 -4.32
N ARG A 81 -10.49 8.37 -4.55
CA ARG A 81 -9.14 8.91 -4.44
C ARG A 81 -9.14 10.19 -3.62
N THR A 82 -8.17 10.33 -2.73
CA THR A 82 -7.88 11.58 -2.01
C THR A 82 -6.38 11.81 -2.07
N GLN A 83 -5.94 13.00 -2.49
CA GLN A 83 -4.52 13.34 -2.50
C GLN A 83 -4.14 14.10 -1.23
N ASP A 84 -3.01 13.76 -0.63
CA ASP A 84 -2.49 14.45 0.55
C ASP A 84 -1.43 15.53 0.20
N ARG A 85 -0.94 16.21 1.25
CA ARG A 85 0.09 17.26 1.13
C ARG A 85 1.46 16.75 0.65
N HIS A 86 1.71 15.44 0.69
CA HIS A 86 2.93 14.80 0.24
C HIS A 86 2.81 14.28 -1.20
N GLY A 87 1.66 14.52 -1.85
CA GLY A 87 1.38 14.11 -3.21
C GLY A 87 0.93 12.65 -3.33
N ILE A 88 0.73 11.93 -2.23
CA ILE A 88 0.27 10.54 -2.22
C ILE A 88 -1.23 10.53 -2.54
N VAL A 89 -1.62 9.69 -3.51
CA VAL A 89 -3.02 9.44 -3.85
C VAL A 89 -3.51 8.23 -3.07
N TRP A 90 -4.30 8.49 -2.03
CA TRP A 90 -4.92 7.48 -1.18
C TRP A 90 -6.14 6.88 -1.87
N VAL A 91 -6.11 5.58 -2.10
CA VAL A 91 -7.11 4.82 -2.86
C VAL A 91 -7.97 3.99 -1.91
N GLY A 92 -9.29 4.09 -2.04
CA GLY A 92 -10.23 3.23 -1.31
C GLY A 92 -10.28 3.46 0.20
N VAL A 93 -9.70 4.55 0.70
CA VAL A 93 -9.75 4.91 2.13
C VAL A 93 -11.13 5.51 2.46
N PRO A 94 -11.82 5.02 3.52
CA PRO A 94 -13.09 5.58 3.99
C PRO A 94 -13.01 7.08 4.34
N VAL A 95 -14.12 7.82 4.22
CA VAL A 95 -14.16 9.29 4.50
C VAL A 95 -13.72 9.60 5.93
N ASP A 96 -14.16 8.76 6.84
CA ASP A 96 -14.00 8.83 8.28
C ASP A 96 -12.65 8.29 8.75
N CYS A 97 -11.86 7.71 7.84
CA CYS A 97 -10.50 7.29 8.11
C CYS A 97 -9.54 8.42 7.72
N PRO A 98 -8.91 9.11 8.70
CA PRO A 98 -7.95 10.15 8.40
C PRO A 98 -6.74 9.55 7.69
N THR A 99 -6.16 10.33 6.77
CA THR A 99 -4.87 10.01 6.15
C THR A 99 -3.81 9.80 7.25
N PRO A 100 -2.99 8.74 7.17
CA PRO A 100 -2.04 8.45 8.24
C PRO A 100 -0.92 9.49 8.29
N GLU A 101 -0.34 9.63 9.48
CA GLU A 101 0.99 10.24 9.59
C GLU A 101 2.02 9.29 8.97
N LEU A 102 2.90 9.86 8.13
CA LEU A 102 3.93 9.10 7.44
C LEU A 102 5.14 8.90 8.36
N PRO A 103 5.62 7.66 8.54
CA PRO A 103 6.91 7.40 9.17
C PRO A 103 8.06 8.17 8.51
N GLU A 104 9.07 8.53 9.29
CA GLU A 104 10.21 9.33 8.82
C GLU A 104 10.93 8.70 7.63
N GLU A 105 11.09 7.37 7.64
CA GLU A 105 11.74 6.63 6.57
C GLU A 105 11.01 6.80 5.23
N ILE A 106 9.68 6.89 5.27
CA ILE A 106 8.86 7.11 4.08
C ILE A 106 8.99 8.56 3.64
N LEU A 107 8.94 9.52 4.57
CA LEU A 107 9.17 10.93 4.24
C LEU A 107 10.53 11.15 3.57
N ARG A 108 11.59 10.48 4.05
CA ARG A 108 12.92 10.51 3.44
C ARG A 108 12.93 9.87 2.05
N ALA A 109 12.26 8.73 1.88
CA ALA A 109 12.15 8.06 0.58
C ALA A 109 11.39 8.92 -0.45
N LEU A 110 10.39 9.69 -0.01
CA LEU A 110 9.63 10.62 -0.85
C LEU A 110 10.47 11.85 -1.22
N GLY A 111 11.16 12.45 -0.25
CA GLY A 111 12.01 13.64 -0.43
C GLY A 111 13.30 13.40 -1.20
N GLY A 112 13.79 12.16 -1.25
CA GLY A 112 14.98 11.77 -2.01
C GLY A 112 14.83 11.89 -3.54
N ASN A 113 13.64 12.17 -4.07
CA ASN A 113 13.39 12.33 -5.51
C ASN A 113 13.50 13.79 -6.01
N SER A 114 14.10 14.71 -5.23
CA SER A 114 14.27 16.13 -5.61
C SER A 114 15.69 16.50 -6.09
N ASN A 115 16.47 15.55 -6.62
CA ASN A 115 17.76 15.86 -7.24
C ASN A 115 18.11 14.85 -8.35
N THR A 116 17.71 15.15 -9.58
CA THR A 116 18.50 15.05 -10.82
C THR A 116 17.77 15.69 -12.00
#